data_AF-A0A2T4IEJ7-F1
#
_entry.id   AF-A0A2T4IEJ7-F1
#
_cell.length_a   1.000
_cell.length_b   1.000
_cell.length_c   1.000
_cell.angle_alpha   90.00
_cell.angle_beta   90.00
_cell.angle_gamma   90.00
#
_symmetry.space_group_name_H-M   'P 1'
#
loop_
_entity.id
_entity.type
_entity.pdbx_description
1 polymer ?
#
loop_
_entity_poly.entity_id
_entity_poly.type
_entity_poly.pdbx_seq_one_letter_code
_entity_poly.pdbx_strand_id
1 'polypeptide(L)'
;MTLSIRLDPELESELARAAEQTGRSKSELVKASLREYLARVAPRKTPYELGKDLFGDPTAAGAALDLTSKERVRSTIVERLRAENDR
;
A
#
# COMPACT_ATOMS: atom_id res chain seq x y z
N MET A 1 4.93 18.56 7.64
CA MET A 1 3.92 19.03 8.61
C MET A 1 4.13 18.30 9.92
N THR A 2 3.99 18.96 11.08
CA THR A 2 4.19 18.36 12.40
C THR A 2 2.86 18.25 13.14
N LEU A 3 2.64 17.11 13.82
CA LEU A 3 1.45 16.85 14.62
C LEU A 3 1.88 16.70 16.08
N SER A 4 1.32 17.52 16.96
CA SER A 4 1.57 17.47 18.41
C SER A 4 0.34 16.93 19.12
N ILE A 5 0.48 15.83 19.85
CA ILE A 5 -0.60 15.15 20.56
C ILE A 5 -0.16 15.01 22.02
N ARG A 6 -1.05 15.34 22.96
CA ARG A 6 -0.84 15.05 24.38
C ARG A 6 -1.31 13.62 24.65
N LEU A 7 -0.42 12.80 25.19
CA LEU A 7 -0.73 11.46 25.67
C LEU A 7 -1.09 11.55 27.15
N ASP A 8 -1.94 10.64 27.62
CA ASP A 8 -2.09 10.39 29.04
C ASP A 8 -0.79 9.81 29.64
N PRO A 9 -0.56 9.98 30.95
CA PRO A 9 0.70 9.58 31.58
C PRO A 9 1.00 8.07 31.48
N GLU A 10 -0.04 7.25 31.47
CA GLU A 10 0.05 5.79 31.43
C GLU A 10 0.55 5.34 30.04
N LEU A 11 -0.08 5.84 28.98
CA LEU A 11 0.31 5.57 27.60
C LEU A 11 1.70 6.11 27.26
N GLU A 12 2.08 7.29 27.78
CA GLU A 12 3.43 7.81 27.60
C GLU A 12 4.48 6.90 28.26
N SER A 13 4.19 6.38 29.45
CA SER A 13 5.07 5.44 30.16
C SER A 13 5.23 4.13 29.38
N GLU A 14 4.14 3.59 28.84
CA GLU A 14 4.18 2.41 27.97
C GLU A 14 5.00 2.62 26.71
N LEU A 15 4.81 3.76 26.05
CA LEU A 15 5.57 4.11 24.85
C LEU A 15 7.08 4.26 25.15
N ALA A 16 7.42 4.83 26.31
CA ALA A 16 8.81 4.92 26.76
C ALA A 16 9.45 3.54 26.98
N ARG A 17 8.75 2.63 27.69
CA ARG A 17 9.20 1.24 27.88
C ARG A 17 9.39 0.51 26.56
N ALA A 18 8.44 0.65 25.64
CA ALA A 18 8.53 0.02 24.31
C ALA A 18 9.72 0.57 23.50
N ALA A 19 9.99 1.87 23.58
CA ALA A 19 11.15 2.50 22.94
C ALA A 19 12.47 1.92 23.47
N GLU A 20 12.60 1.80 24.79
CA GLU A 20 13.78 1.21 25.44
C GLU A 20 13.98 -0.27 25.05
N GLN A 21 12.93 -1.08 25.10
CA GLN A 21 13.00 -2.51 24.78
C GLN A 21 13.33 -2.78 23.31
N THR A 22 12.86 -1.92 22.40
CA THR A 22 13.06 -2.10 20.96
C THR A 22 14.29 -1.36 20.43
N GLY A 23 14.94 -0.52 21.24
CA GLY A 23 16.04 0.35 20.81
C GLY A 23 15.61 1.41 19.79
N ARG A 24 14.31 1.69 19.66
CA ARG A 24 13.74 2.66 18.71
C ARG A 24 13.30 3.93 19.41
N SER A 25 13.26 5.04 18.69
CA SER A 25 12.72 6.27 19.27
C SER A 25 11.19 6.23 19.41
N LYS A 26 10.64 6.93 20.40
CA LYS A 26 9.18 7.10 20.59
C LYS A 26 8.49 7.53 19.29
N SER A 27 9.06 8.51 18.59
CA SER A 27 8.55 9.01 17.31
C SER A 27 8.53 7.93 16.21
N GLU A 28 9.52 7.05 16.19
CA GLU A 28 9.59 5.98 15.20
C GLU A 28 8.51 4.94 15.43
N LEU A 29 8.29 4.54 16.69
CA LEU A 29 7.21 3.65 17.09
C LEU A 29 5.84 4.25 16.74
N VAL A 30 5.59 5.51 17.10
CA VAL A 30 4.33 6.19 16.77
C VAL A 30 4.09 6.22 15.26
N LYS A 31 5.11 6.56 14.46
CA LYS A 31 5.01 6.54 12.99
C LYS A 31 4.75 5.14 12.44
N ALA A 32 5.39 4.10 13.00
CA ALA A 32 5.19 2.73 12.56
C ALA A 32 3.75 2.26 12.87
N SER A 33 3.28 2.45 14.10
CA SER A 33 1.93 2.10 14.52
C SER A 33 0.87 2.84 13.71
N LEU A 34 1.09 4.13 13.41
CA LEU A 34 0.16 4.91 12.59
C LEU A 34 0.08 4.36 11.16
N ARG A 35 1.22 4.00 10.55
CA ARG A 35 1.21 3.38 9.21
C ARG A 35 0.47 2.05 9.21
N GLU A 36 0.70 1.22 10.22
CA GLU A 36 0.02 -0.08 10.35
C GLU A 36 -1.49 0.10 10.54
N TYR A 37 -1.91 1.04 11.40
CA TYR A 37 -3.31 1.37 11.59
C TYR A 37 -3.96 1.85 10.28
N LEU A 38 -3.32 2.80 9.58
CA LEU A 38 -3.83 3.29 8.31
C LEU A 38 -3.88 2.19 7.23
N ALA A 39 -2.93 1.27 7.19
CA ALA A 39 -2.96 0.13 6.29
C ALA A 39 -4.12 -0.83 6.58
N ARG A 40 -4.50 -1.00 7.87
CA ARG A 40 -5.66 -1.78 8.27
C ARG A 40 -6.99 -1.12 7.90
N VAL A 41 -7.05 0.21 8.03
CA VAL A 41 -8.27 1.00 7.75
C VAL A 41 -8.42 1.31 6.26
N ALA A 42 -7.32 1.35 5.51
CA ALA A 42 -7.34 1.62 4.08
C ALA A 42 -8.27 0.60 3.39
N PRO A 43 -9.22 1.07 2.56
CA PRO A 43 -10.04 0.16 1.78
C PRO A 43 -9.12 -0.72 0.95
N ARG A 44 -9.32 -2.03 1.04
CA ARG A 44 -8.61 -2.98 0.17
C ARG A 44 -8.93 -2.57 -1.26
N LYS A 45 -7.89 -2.19 -2.01
CA LYS A 45 -8.02 -1.96 -3.45
C LYS A 45 -8.71 -3.18 -4.05
N THR A 46 -9.75 -2.93 -4.82
CA THR A 46 -10.43 -3.99 -5.56
C THR A 46 -9.44 -4.66 -6.52
N PRO A 47 -9.64 -5.93 -6.90
CA PRO A 47 -8.79 -6.58 -7.90
C PRO A 47 -8.64 -5.76 -9.20
N TYR A 48 -9.67 -4.99 -9.57
CA TYR A 48 -9.62 -4.07 -10.71
C TYR A 48 -8.64 -2.90 -10.48
N GLU A 49 -8.69 -2.26 -9.31
CA GLU A 49 -7.78 -1.16 -8.96
C GLU A 49 -6.33 -1.62 -8.80
N LEU A 50 -6.12 -2.87 -8.36
CA LEU A 50 -4.78 -3.46 -8.26
C LEU A 50 -4.15 -3.78 -9.60
N GLY A 51 -4.96 -4.12 -10.61
CA GLY A 51 -4.47 -4.43 -11.96
C GLY A 51 -4.69 -3.32 -12.97
N LYS A 52 -4.97 -2.08 -12.55
CA LYS A 52 -5.31 -0.98 -13.48
C LYS A 52 -4.22 -0.72 -14.53
N ASP A 53 -2.97 -0.79 -14.11
CA ASP A 53 -1.75 -0.83 -14.93
C ASP A 53 -1.70 -2.02 -15.90
N LEU A 54 -2.14 -3.20 -15.45
CA LEU A 54 -2.19 -4.42 -16.25
C LEU A 54 -3.33 -4.39 -17.27
N PHE A 55 -4.50 -3.88 -16.91
CA PHE A 55 -5.70 -3.85 -17.74
C PHE A 55 -5.72 -2.70 -18.76
N GLY A 56 -4.94 -1.64 -18.51
CA GLY A 56 -4.93 -0.42 -19.32
C GLY A 56 -6.07 0.53 -18.95
N ASP A 57 -5.95 1.79 -19.38
CA ASP A 57 -7.00 2.78 -19.16
C ASP A 57 -8.15 2.58 -20.18
N PRO A 58 -9.38 2.26 -19.73
CA PRO A 58 -10.52 2.06 -20.63
C PRO A 58 -10.93 3.32 -21.39
N THR A 59 -10.45 4.51 -20.98
CA THR A 59 -10.75 5.78 -21.64
C THR A 59 -9.68 6.20 -22.65
N ALA A 60 -8.50 5.59 -22.62
CA ALA A 60 -7.44 5.87 -23.57
C ALA A 60 -7.67 5.07 -24.86
N ALA A 61 -8.04 5.78 -25.93
CA ALA A 61 -8.21 5.19 -27.27
C ALA A 61 -6.90 4.49 -27.71
N GLY A 62 -6.92 3.16 -27.74
CA GLY A 62 -5.81 2.31 -28.17
C GLY A 62 -4.98 1.66 -27.05
N ALA A 63 -5.27 1.92 -25.77
CA ALA A 63 -4.55 1.30 -24.64
C ALA A 63 -5.35 0.18 -23.93
N ALA A 64 -6.63 0.03 -24.26
CA ALA A 64 -7.47 -1.04 -23.73
C ALA A 64 -7.02 -2.40 -24.29
N LEU A 65 -7.00 -3.42 -23.42
CA LEU A 65 -6.70 -4.79 -23.82
C LEU A 65 -7.63 -5.25 -24.94
N ASP A 66 -7.07 -5.93 -25.93
CA ASP A 66 -7.85 -6.64 -26.94
C ASP A 66 -8.64 -7.79 -26.26
N LEU A 67 -9.93 -7.54 -26.01
CA LEU A 67 -10.84 -8.48 -25.36
C LEU A 67 -11.37 -9.56 -26.32
N THR A 68 -10.89 -9.64 -27.57
CA THR A 68 -11.38 -10.61 -28.56
C THR A 68 -11.17 -12.06 -28.16
N SER A 69 -10.18 -12.36 -27.30
CA SER A 69 -9.99 -13.70 -26.75
C SER A 69 -9.40 -13.70 -25.35
N LYS A 70 -9.86 -14.64 -24.51
CA LYS A 70 -9.35 -14.84 -23.14
C LYS A 70 -7.85 -15.14 -23.12
N GLU A 71 -7.35 -15.86 -24.12
CA GLU A 71 -5.93 -16.24 -24.23
C GLU A 71 -5.04 -15.03 -24.51
N ARG A 72 -5.46 -14.13 -25.40
CA ARG A 72 -4.73 -12.87 -25.65
C ARG A 72 -4.70 -11.98 -24.43
N VAL A 73 -5.85 -11.78 -23.78
CA VAL A 73 -5.94 -11.01 -22.53
C VAL A 73 -4.98 -11.56 -21.48
N ARG A 74 -4.98 -12.89 -21.29
CA ARG A 74 -4.09 -13.56 -20.32
C ARG A 74 -2.61 -13.36 -20.68
N SER A 75 -2.23 -13.56 -21.94
CA SER A 75 -0.84 -13.41 -22.39
C SER A 75 -0.33 -11.99 -22.14
N THR A 76 -1.10 -10.98 -22.52
CA THR A 76 -0.71 -9.56 -22.35
C THR A 76 -0.58 -9.17 -20.88
N ILE A 77 -1.48 -9.64 -20.01
CA ILE A 77 -1.38 -9.39 -18.57
C ILE A 77 -0.11 -10.05 -18.00
N VAL A 78 0.21 -11.28 -18.40
CA VAL A 78 1.41 -11.99 -17.94
C VAL A 78 2.70 -11.30 -18.42
N GLU A 79 2.74 -10.81 -19.65
CA GLU A 79 3.88 -10.03 -20.15
C GLU A 79 4.07 -8.73 -19.37
N ARG A 80 2.99 -7.99 -19.10
CA ARG A 80 3.03 -6.75 -18.30
C ARG A 80 3.51 -7.01 -16.87
N LEU A 81 3.01 -8.08 -16.23
CA LEU A 81 3.46 -8.52 -14.90
C LEU A 81 4.96 -8.85 -14.86
N ARG A 82 5.51 -9.49 -15.90
CA ARG A 82 6.94 -9.79 -15.98
C ARG A 82 7.77 -8.53 -16.10
N ALA A 83 7.39 -7.64 -17.01
CA ALA A 83 8.07 -6.36 -17.20
C ALA A 83 8.06 -5.46 -15.95
N GLU A 84 7.02 -5.58 -15.11
CA GLU A 84 6.92 -4.85 -13.85
C GLU A 84 7.76 -5.45 -12.72
N ASN A 85 7.87 -6.79 -12.64
CA ASN A 85 8.70 -7.46 -11.61
C ASN A 85 10.20 -7.45 -11.94
N ASP A 86 10.57 -7.26 -13.20
CA ASP A 86 11.97 -7.18 -13.65
C ASP A 86 12.58 -5.77 -13.49
N ARG A 87 11.86 -4.82 -12.88
CA ARG A 87 12.28 -3.42 -12.62
C ARG A 87 12.57 -3.17 -11.15
#